data_AF-A0A364Y633-F1
#
_entry.id   AF-A0A364Y633-F1
#
_cell.length_a   1.000
_cell.length_b   1.000
_cell.length_c   1.000
_cell.angle_alpha   90.00
_cell.angle_beta   90.00
_cell.angle_gamma   90.00
#
_symmetry.space_group_name_H-M   'P 1'
#
loop_
_entity.id
_entity.type
_entity.pdbx_description
1 polymer ?
#
loop_
_entity_poly.entity_id
_entity_poly.type
_entity_poly.pdbx_seq_one_letter_code
_entity_poly.pdbx_strand_id
1 'polypeptide(L)'
;MKLFFVSFMFLAAMHVARAQSYDRYMSYDDNIAWLKSVNGMEHSLKWSAVQERLFQGSNSSLDTIITYCPALVINGVFVTIPDNLSAKQVEQMKSVVNQSMKYELAMLDDPGKNWNFCRPFSGIIVLTIDEDIARKLDKLLK
;
A
#
# COMPACT_ATOMS: atom_id res chain seq x y z
N MET A 1 -34.76 -12.78 -22.91
CA MET A 1 -33.35 -13.21 -23.12
C MET A 1 -32.39 -12.01 -23.07
N LYS A 2 -32.41 -11.23 -21.97
CA LYS A 2 -31.61 -9.99 -21.81
C LYS A 2 -30.89 -9.87 -20.45
N LEU A 3 -30.94 -10.91 -19.60
CA LEU A 3 -30.32 -10.88 -18.26
C LEU A 3 -28.91 -11.50 -18.19
N PHE A 4 -28.42 -12.14 -19.25
CA PHE A 4 -27.12 -12.82 -19.21
C PHE A 4 -25.92 -11.94 -19.59
N PHE A 5 -26.13 -10.75 -20.16
CA PHE A 5 -25.04 -9.91 -20.65
C PHE A 5 -24.44 -8.98 -19.58
N VAL A 6 -25.18 -8.66 -18.51
CA VAL A 6 -24.69 -7.74 -17.47
C VAL A 6 -23.73 -8.45 -16.51
N SER A 7 -23.92 -9.75 -16.25
CA SER A 7 -23.05 -10.50 -15.34
C SER A 7 -21.65 -10.81 -15.91
N PHE A 8 -21.47 -10.77 -17.24
CA PHE A 8 -20.16 -11.03 -17.84
C PHE A 8 -19.24 -9.79 -17.86
N MET A 9 -19.82 -8.58 -17.92
CA MET A 9 -19.06 -7.34 -17.85
C MET A 9 -18.54 -7.04 -16.44
N PHE A 10 -19.22 -7.48 -15.38
CA PHE A 10 -18.73 -7.34 -14.01
C PHE A 10 -17.59 -8.32 -13.69
N LEU A 11 -17.60 -9.52 -14.30
CA LEU A 11 -16.53 -10.50 -14.09
C LEU A 11 -15.21 -10.13 -14.79
N ALA A 12 -15.30 -9.42 -15.93
CA ALA A 12 -14.13 -8.93 -16.65
C ALA A 12 -13.46 -7.75 -15.92
N ALA A 13 -14.23 -6.87 -15.25
CA ALA A 13 -13.68 -5.78 -14.46
C ALA A 13 -12.91 -6.27 -13.20
N MET A 14 -13.32 -7.40 -12.61
CA MET A 14 -12.60 -8.00 -11.49
C MET A 14 -11.32 -8.77 -11.89
N HIS A 15 -11.12 -9.09 -13.17
CA HIS A 15 -9.94 -9.81 -13.65
C HIS A 15 -8.80 -8.92 -14.17
N VAL A 16 -9.01 -7.60 -14.30
CA VAL A 16 -7.94 -6.66 -14.70
C VAL A 16 -7.26 -6.00 -13.49
N ALA A 17 -7.77 -6.20 -12.27
CA ALA A 17 -7.15 -5.69 -11.04
C ALA A 17 -5.99 -6.59 -10.52
N ARG A 18 -5.54 -7.58 -11.29
CA ARG A 18 -4.49 -8.52 -10.87
C ARG A 18 -3.26 -8.33 -11.77
N ALA A 19 -2.14 -7.96 -11.13
CA ALA A 19 -0.77 -7.88 -11.66
C ALA A 19 -0.31 -6.60 -12.38
N GLN A 20 -0.76 -5.42 -11.96
CA GLN A 20 0.11 -4.25 -12.07
C GLN A 20 0.99 -4.20 -10.83
N SER A 21 2.23 -4.69 -10.92
CA SER A 21 3.22 -4.48 -9.86
C SER A 21 3.54 -2.99 -9.82
N TYR A 22 3.02 -2.29 -8.84
CA TYR A 22 3.36 -0.88 -8.62
C TYR A 22 4.74 -0.80 -7.99
N ASP A 23 5.62 0.01 -8.57
CA ASP A 23 6.85 0.39 -7.89
C ASP A 23 6.49 1.11 -6.57
N ARG A 24 7.30 0.88 -5.53
CA ARG A 24 7.14 1.59 -4.26
C ARG A 24 7.22 3.10 -4.48
N TYR A 25 8.16 3.51 -5.32
CA TYR A 25 8.46 4.89 -5.63
C TYR A 25 7.94 5.27 -7.01
N MET A 26 7.14 6.34 -7.12
CA MET A 26 6.55 6.80 -8.38
C MET A 26 6.44 8.34 -8.43
N SER A 27 5.94 8.91 -9.53
CA SER A 27 5.68 10.35 -9.60
C SER A 27 4.62 10.78 -8.57
N TYR A 28 4.55 12.08 -8.26
CA TYR A 28 3.56 12.61 -7.32
C TYR A 28 2.12 12.29 -7.78
N ASP A 29 1.80 12.59 -9.05
CA ASP A 29 0.47 12.41 -9.60
C ASP A 29 0.07 10.93 -9.67
N ASP A 30 0.99 10.04 -10.07
CA ASP A 30 0.75 8.60 -10.07
C ASP A 30 0.46 8.08 -8.67
N ASN A 31 1.18 8.59 -7.66
CA ASN A 31 0.97 8.19 -6.29
C ASN A 31 -0.42 8.62 -5.78
N ILE A 32 -0.83 9.86 -6.07
CA ILE A 32 -2.17 10.35 -5.71
C ILE A 32 -3.25 9.54 -6.43
N ALA A 33 -3.06 9.24 -7.72
CA ALA A 33 -3.98 8.40 -8.48
C ALA A 33 -4.08 6.99 -7.88
N TRP A 34 -2.95 6.40 -7.50
CA TRP A 34 -2.91 5.09 -6.84
C TRP A 34 -3.63 5.11 -5.48
N LEU A 35 -3.38 6.11 -4.63
CA LEU A 35 -4.06 6.24 -3.33
C LEU A 35 -5.59 6.35 -3.51
N LYS A 36 -6.06 7.14 -4.46
CA LYS A 36 -7.49 7.25 -4.79
C LYS A 36 -8.06 5.93 -5.30
N SER A 37 -7.33 5.24 -6.17
CA SER A 37 -7.73 3.93 -6.69
C SER A 37 -7.89 2.91 -5.56
N VAL A 38 -6.89 2.77 -4.69
CA VAL A 38 -6.95 1.82 -3.57
C VAL A 38 -8.03 2.24 -2.56
N ASN A 39 -8.24 3.53 -2.32
CA ASN A 39 -9.30 3.97 -1.43
C ASN A 39 -10.72 3.65 -1.97
N GLY A 40 -10.88 3.53 -3.29
CA GLY A 40 -12.12 3.08 -3.94
C GLY A 40 -12.32 1.56 -3.98
N MET A 41 -11.33 0.76 -3.59
CA MET A 41 -11.45 -0.72 -3.59
C MET A 41 -12.28 -1.23 -2.40
N GLU A 42 -12.79 -2.46 -2.54
CA GLU A 42 -13.39 -3.21 -1.43
C GLU A 42 -12.42 -3.32 -0.24
N HIS A 43 -12.94 -3.19 0.99
CA HIS A 43 -12.11 -3.17 2.20
C HIS A 43 -11.15 -4.38 2.26
N SER A 44 -11.63 -5.58 1.93
CA SER A 44 -10.83 -6.81 1.94
C SER A 44 -9.62 -6.79 0.99
N LEU A 45 -9.65 -5.97 -0.05
CA LEU A 45 -8.60 -5.88 -1.08
C LEU A 45 -7.63 -4.74 -0.84
N LYS A 46 -8.03 -3.68 -0.11
CA LYS A 46 -7.21 -2.48 0.09
C LYS A 46 -5.85 -2.79 0.68
N TRP A 47 -5.82 -3.59 1.76
CA TRP A 47 -4.57 -3.91 2.43
C TRP A 47 -3.63 -4.71 1.55
N SER A 48 -4.15 -5.65 0.74
CA SER A 48 -3.30 -6.42 -0.17
C SER A 48 -2.66 -5.55 -1.24
N ALA A 49 -3.39 -4.58 -1.79
CA ALA A 49 -2.81 -3.61 -2.72
C ALA A 49 -1.69 -2.78 -2.05
N VAL A 50 -1.88 -2.36 -0.78
CA VAL A 50 -0.85 -1.67 0.00
C VAL A 50 0.37 -2.55 0.23
N GLN A 51 0.19 -3.81 0.61
CA GLN A 51 1.28 -4.75 0.85
C GLN A 51 2.07 -5.06 -0.42
N GLU A 52 1.39 -5.23 -1.55
CA GLU A 52 2.02 -5.42 -2.85
C GLU A 52 2.92 -4.23 -3.16
N ARG A 53 2.41 -3.00 -3.08
CA ARG A 53 3.24 -1.84 -3.40
C ARG A 53 4.36 -1.58 -2.37
N LEU A 54 4.05 -1.58 -1.08
CA LEU A 54 5.01 -1.16 -0.07
C LEU A 54 6.09 -2.21 0.21
N PHE A 55 5.76 -3.51 0.14
CA PHE A 55 6.70 -4.56 0.54
C PHE A 55 7.39 -5.27 -0.63
N GLN A 56 6.96 -5.12 -1.87
CA GLN A 56 7.53 -5.89 -3.00
C GLN A 56 8.91 -5.39 -3.49
N GLY A 57 9.50 -4.40 -2.81
CA GLY A 57 10.79 -3.81 -3.15
C GLY A 57 10.66 -2.83 -4.33
N SER A 58 11.67 -1.97 -4.49
CA SER A 58 11.75 -1.08 -5.66
C SER A 58 12.71 -1.67 -6.68
N ASN A 59 12.28 -1.74 -7.94
CA ASN A 59 13.15 -2.14 -9.06
C ASN A 59 13.71 -0.91 -9.80
N SER A 60 13.33 0.30 -9.40
CA SER A 60 13.80 1.51 -10.07
C SER A 60 15.22 1.86 -9.63
N SER A 61 16.11 1.97 -10.61
CA SER A 61 17.33 2.75 -10.47
C SER A 61 16.91 4.19 -10.20
N LEU A 62 17.17 4.69 -8.99
CA LEU A 62 16.80 6.03 -8.49
C LEU A 62 17.49 7.21 -9.21
N ASP A 63 18.09 6.96 -10.37
CA ASP A 63 18.88 7.97 -11.06
C ASP A 63 17.97 8.87 -11.88
N THR A 64 17.81 10.11 -11.40
CA THR A 64 17.36 11.35 -12.08
C THR A 64 15.94 11.90 -11.86
N ILE A 65 14.98 11.17 -11.27
CA ILE A 65 13.61 11.68 -11.04
C ILE A 65 13.28 11.67 -9.53
N ILE A 66 12.77 12.79 -8.99
CA ILE A 66 12.22 12.82 -7.63
C ILE A 66 10.99 11.91 -7.61
N THR A 67 11.11 10.80 -6.91
CA THR A 67 10.02 9.84 -6.71
C THR A 67 9.47 9.95 -5.30
N TYR A 68 8.20 9.59 -5.15
CA TYR A 68 7.44 9.70 -3.93
C TYR A 68 6.87 8.33 -3.52
N CYS A 69 6.78 8.13 -2.22
CA CYS A 69 6.17 6.97 -1.57
C CYS A 69 5.23 7.49 -0.48
N PRO A 70 4.04 6.88 -0.26
CA PRO A 70 3.18 7.32 0.82
C PRO A 70 3.80 6.97 2.17
N ALA A 71 3.63 7.83 3.16
CA ALA A 71 4.09 7.53 4.50
C ALA A 71 3.19 6.45 5.13
N LEU A 72 3.79 5.43 5.76
CA LEU A 72 3.04 4.42 6.51
C LEU A 72 3.05 4.77 8.00
N VAL A 73 1.86 4.85 8.58
CA VAL A 73 1.63 5.05 10.01
C VAL A 73 0.94 3.81 10.54
N ILE A 74 1.51 3.18 11.56
CA ILE A 74 0.95 1.99 12.20
C ILE A 74 0.67 2.31 13.66
N ASN A 75 -0.59 2.21 14.07
CA ASN A 75 -1.03 2.55 15.44
C ASN A 75 -0.51 3.92 15.91
N GLY A 76 -0.47 4.92 15.02
CA GLY A 76 0.01 6.28 15.31
C GLY A 76 1.53 6.48 15.21
N VAL A 77 2.30 5.44 14.89
CA VAL A 77 3.77 5.50 14.78
C VAL A 77 4.18 5.50 13.31
N PHE A 78 5.06 6.42 12.92
CA PHE A 78 5.65 6.43 11.59
C PHE A 78 6.59 5.25 11.39
N VAL A 79 6.37 4.54 10.29
CA VAL A 79 7.13 3.35 9.95
C VAL A 79 7.97 3.61 8.71
N THR A 80 9.27 3.38 8.83
CA THR A 80 10.20 3.42 7.69
C THR A 80 10.36 2.01 7.16
N ILE A 81 10.07 1.81 5.88
CA ILE A 81 10.26 0.52 5.22
C ILE A 81 11.66 0.52 4.59
N PRO A 82 12.53 -0.46 4.91
CA PRO A 82 13.84 -0.58 4.28
C PRO A 82 13.73 -0.66 2.75
N ASP A 83 14.62 0.03 2.03
CA ASP A 83 14.64 0.02 0.56
C ASP A 83 14.97 -1.38 0.01
N ASN A 84 15.87 -2.09 0.69
CA ASN A 84 16.31 -3.43 0.32
C ASN A 84 15.74 -4.47 1.29
N LEU A 85 14.54 -4.97 0.99
CA LEU A 85 13.97 -6.12 1.71
C LEU A 85 14.33 -7.41 1.00
N SER A 86 14.81 -8.41 1.73
CA SER A 86 14.96 -9.76 1.19
C SER A 86 13.59 -10.39 0.91
N ALA A 87 13.50 -11.28 -0.08
CA ALA A 87 12.25 -12.02 -0.37
C ALA A 87 11.66 -12.70 0.88
N LYS A 88 12.54 -13.27 1.72
CA LYS A 88 12.15 -13.86 3.01
C LYS A 88 11.51 -12.85 3.97
N GLN A 89 12.07 -11.65 4.10
CA GLN A 89 11.48 -10.59 4.93
C GLN A 89 10.12 -10.16 4.38
N VAL A 90 9.98 -10.03 3.05
CA VAL A 90 8.71 -9.69 2.41
C VAL A 90 7.64 -10.73 2.74
N GLU A 91 7.96 -12.02 2.61
CA GLU A 91 7.06 -13.11 2.97
C GLU A 91 6.68 -13.09 4.46
N GLN A 92 7.66 -12.89 5.34
CA GLN A 92 7.41 -12.80 6.78
C GLN A 92 6.47 -11.64 7.13
N MET A 93 6.68 -10.45 6.56
CA MET A 93 5.80 -9.31 6.78
C MET A 93 4.39 -9.57 6.26
N LYS A 94 4.26 -10.16 5.05
CA LYS A 94 2.95 -10.54 4.49
C LYS A 94 2.21 -11.56 5.36
N SER A 95 2.94 -12.49 5.98
CA SER A 95 2.36 -13.50 6.87
C SER A 95 1.85 -12.95 8.20
N VAL A 96 2.59 -12.00 8.80
CA VAL A 96 2.24 -11.37 10.08
C VAL A 96 0.99 -10.51 9.92
N VAL A 97 0.88 -9.83 8.79
CA VAL A 97 -0.15 -8.84 8.50
C VAL A 97 -1.07 -9.38 7.41
N ASN A 98 -1.68 -10.54 7.65
CA ASN A 98 -2.47 -11.26 6.65
C ASN A 98 -3.89 -10.70 6.50
N GLN A 99 -4.58 -11.05 5.41
CA GLN A 99 -5.94 -10.58 5.11
C GLN A 99 -6.99 -10.97 6.17
N SER A 100 -6.71 -11.97 7.01
CA SER A 100 -7.64 -12.43 8.06
C SER A 100 -7.52 -11.65 9.37
N MET A 101 -6.54 -10.75 9.49
CA MET A 101 -6.43 -9.89 10.65
C MET A 101 -7.56 -8.85 10.65
N LYS A 102 -7.96 -8.41 11.85
CA LYS A 102 -8.78 -7.20 11.96
C LYS A 102 -7.87 -6.00 11.77
N TYR A 103 -8.27 -5.10 10.88
CA TYR A 103 -7.57 -3.85 10.67
C TYR A 103 -8.53 -2.75 10.24
N GLU A 104 -8.11 -1.52 10.50
CA GLU A 104 -8.68 -0.33 9.89
C GLU A 104 -7.61 0.32 9.03
N LEU A 105 -8.01 0.76 7.84
CA LEU A 105 -7.12 1.39 6.88
C LEU A 105 -7.72 2.71 6.42
N ALA A 106 -7.02 3.80 6.70
CA ALA A 106 -7.33 5.11 6.17
C ALA A 106 -6.22 5.60 5.24
N MET A 107 -6.59 6.29 4.18
CA MET A 107 -5.67 6.85 3.20
C MET A 107 -5.97 8.33 3.06
N LEU A 108 -4.93 9.14 3.23
CA LEU A 108 -4.97 10.59 3.06
C LEU A 108 -4.15 10.92 1.82
N ASP A 109 -4.79 11.40 0.76
CA ASP A 109 -4.14 11.83 -0.47
C ASP A 109 -3.60 13.27 -0.36
N ASP A 110 -4.24 14.11 0.44
CA ASP A 110 -3.70 15.41 0.87
C ASP A 110 -3.53 15.45 2.41
N PRO A 111 -2.30 15.29 2.94
CA PRO A 111 -2.06 15.38 4.38
C PRO A 111 -2.27 16.81 4.93
N GLY A 112 -2.37 17.82 4.06
CA GLY A 112 -2.45 19.23 4.45
C GLY A 112 -1.09 19.86 4.71
N LYS A 113 -1.08 21.18 4.94
CA LYS A 113 0.14 22.02 4.96
C LYS A 113 1.02 21.90 6.21
N ASN A 114 0.61 21.13 7.22
CA ASN A 114 1.27 21.12 8.54
C ASN A 114 2.19 19.91 8.78
N TRP A 115 2.52 19.15 7.73
CA TRP A 115 3.37 17.98 7.87
C TRP A 115 4.78 18.24 7.31
N ASN A 116 5.77 18.10 8.17
CA ASN A 116 7.18 18.18 7.80
C ASN A 116 7.79 16.78 7.79
N PHE A 117 8.19 16.31 6.61
CA PHE A 117 8.89 15.04 6.45
C PHE A 117 10.26 15.29 5.82
N CYS A 118 11.27 14.54 6.28
CA CYS A 118 12.64 14.63 5.76
C CYS A 118 12.84 13.89 4.43
N ARG A 119 11.77 13.33 3.83
CA ARG A 119 11.80 12.62 2.54
C ARG A 119 10.62 13.04 1.67
N PRO A 120 10.77 13.05 0.33
CA PRO A 120 9.65 13.27 -0.57
C PRO A 120 8.59 12.19 -0.31
N PHE A 121 7.39 12.62 0.11
CA PHE A 121 6.26 11.74 0.34
C PHE A 121 5.03 12.33 -0.34
N SER A 122 4.09 11.47 -0.71
CA SER A 122 2.78 11.89 -1.20
C SER A 122 1.71 11.04 -0.54
N GLY A 123 0.92 11.69 0.30
CA GLY A 123 -0.11 11.05 1.09
C GLY A 123 0.38 10.18 2.25
N ILE A 124 -0.58 9.72 3.06
CA ILE A 124 -0.38 8.95 4.28
C ILE A 124 -1.32 7.76 4.26
N ILE A 125 -0.79 6.58 4.61
CA ILE A 125 -1.55 5.37 4.88
C ILE A 125 -1.51 5.15 6.39
N VAL A 126 -2.68 5.17 7.02
CA VAL A 126 -2.84 4.87 8.44
C VAL A 126 -3.41 3.47 8.57
N LEU A 127 -2.65 2.59 9.20
CA LEU A 127 -3.03 1.22 9.53
C LEU A 127 -3.21 1.09 11.04
N THR A 128 -4.41 0.72 11.47
CA THR A 128 -4.70 0.34 12.85
C THR A 128 -4.85 -1.17 12.93
N ILE A 129 -4.04 -1.82 13.75
CA ILE A 129 -3.98 -3.29 13.93
C ILE A 129 -3.73 -3.63 15.41
N ASP A 130 -3.94 -4.90 15.76
CA ASP A 130 -3.62 -5.41 17.10
C ASP A 130 -2.15 -5.13 17.48
N GLU A 131 -1.93 -4.70 18.73
CA GLU A 131 -0.61 -4.28 19.21
C GLU A 131 0.44 -5.41 19.10
N ASP A 132 0.03 -6.66 19.31
CA ASP A 132 0.90 -7.83 19.12
C ASP A 132 1.40 -7.98 17.67
N ILE A 133 0.55 -7.67 16.69
CA ILE A 133 0.89 -7.71 15.27
C ILE A 133 1.81 -6.53 14.94
N ALA A 134 1.48 -5.32 15.42
CA ALA A 134 2.31 -4.14 15.25
C ALA A 134 3.74 -4.35 15.79
N ARG A 135 3.88 -4.93 16.99
CA ARG A 135 5.19 -5.27 17.59
C ARG A 135 5.97 -6.29 16.77
N LYS A 136 5.31 -7.28 16.17
CA LYS A 136 5.96 -8.26 15.29
C LYS A 136 6.45 -7.59 14.00
N LEU A 137 5.64 -6.71 13.43
CA LEU A 137 5.98 -6.00 12.20
C LEU A 137 7.15 -5.03 12.41
N ASP A 138 7.16 -4.26 13.50
CA ASP A 138 8.26 -3.35 13.87
C ASP A 138 9.60 -4.10 13.98
N LYS A 139 9.61 -5.30 14.56
CA LYS A 139 10.80 -6.16 14.63
C LYS A 139 11.31 -6.64 13.27
N LEU A 140 10.45 -6.75 12.26
CA LEU A 140 10.84 -7.16 10.91
C LEU A 140 11.35 -6.00 10.05
N LEU A 141 11.01 -4.77 10.44
CA LEU A 141 11.36 -3.53 9.73
C LEU A 141 12.62 -2.86 10.26
N LYS A 142 13.14 -3.33 11.40
CA LYS A 142 14.44 -2.94 12.00
C LYS A 142 15.52 -3.94 11.63
#